data_AF-F2LT16-F1
#
_entry.id   AF-F2LT16-F1
#
_cell.length_a   1.000
_cell.length_b   1.000
_cell.length_c   1.000
_cell.angle_alpha   90.00
_cell.angle_beta   90.00
_cell.angle_gamma   90.00
#
_symmetry.space_group_name_H-M   'P 1'
#
loop_
_entity.id
_entity.type
_entity.pdbx_description
1 polymer ?
#
loop_
_entity_poly.entity_id
_entity_poly.type
_entity_poly.pdbx_seq_one_letter_code
_entity_poly.pdbx_strand_id
1 'polypeptide(L)'
;MDNHQERVREAMARAICSACGEKPDHLGDARGNALRWRDYECIAQAVLAELHAAETGEPGRSAISHLANVIARSCEDRPDQAWMYERAAGDAVRAYAVR
;
A
#
# COMPACT_ATOMS: atom_id res chain seq x y z
N MET A 1 9.61 -11.41 -11.78
CA MET A 1 9.05 -10.15 -11.29
C MET A 1 10.20 -9.18 -11.14
N ASP A 2 10.08 -7.96 -11.64
CA ASP A 2 11.16 -6.97 -11.57
C ASP A 2 11.52 -6.68 -10.11
N ASN A 3 12.82 -6.67 -9.80
CA ASN A 3 13.35 -6.36 -8.46
C ASN A 3 12.84 -4.99 -7.95
N HIS A 4 12.57 -4.06 -8.87
CA HIS A 4 11.96 -2.77 -8.54
C HIS A 4 10.52 -2.93 -8.02
N GLN A 5 9.70 -3.74 -8.70
CA GLN A 5 8.29 -3.93 -8.33
C GLN A 5 8.14 -4.60 -6.96
N GLU A 6 9.04 -5.55 -6.64
CA GLU A 6 9.10 -6.19 -5.33
C GLU A 6 9.48 -5.19 -4.23
N ARG A 7 10.46 -4.32 -4.48
CA ARG A 7 10.87 -3.26 -3.55
C ARG A 7 9.76 -2.23 -3.32
N VAL A 8 9.03 -1.83 -4.36
CA VAL A 8 7.88 -0.92 -4.22
C VAL A 8 6.77 -1.58 -3.41
N ARG A 9 6.46 -2.85 -3.69
CA ARG A 9 5.47 -3.62 -2.94
C ARG A 9 5.84 -3.72 -1.46
N GLU A 10 7.08 -4.06 -1.13
CA GLU A 10 7.54 -4.12 0.26
C GLU A 10 7.43 -2.76 0.95
N ALA A 11 7.97 -1.70 0.35
CA ALA A 11 7.93 -0.35 0.91
C ALA A 11 6.49 0.08 1.22
N MET A 12 5.58 -0.23 0.31
CA MET A 12 4.16 0.08 0.43
C MET A 12 3.48 -0.73 1.53
N ALA A 13 3.70 -2.05 1.58
CA ALA A 13 3.14 -2.91 2.62
C ALA A 13 3.63 -2.49 4.03
N ARG A 14 4.91 -2.11 4.16
CA ARG A 14 5.48 -1.57 5.41
C ARG A 14 4.85 -0.23 5.79
N ALA A 15 4.59 0.65 4.83
CA ALA A 15 3.93 1.93 5.07
C ALA A 15 2.47 1.75 5.53
N ILE A 16 1.73 0.84 4.91
CA ILE A 16 0.35 0.52 5.29
C ILE A 16 0.31 -0.10 6.69
N CYS A 17 1.15 -1.09 6.96
CA CYS A 17 1.29 -1.70 8.29
C CYS A 17 1.56 -0.65 9.38
N SER A 18 2.46 0.30 9.11
CA SER A 18 2.73 1.41 10.03
C SER A 18 1.53 2.35 10.19
N ALA A 19 0.78 2.62 9.13
CA ALA A 19 -0.42 3.46 9.17
C ALA A 19 -1.56 2.81 9.98
N CYS A 20 -1.65 1.48 9.97
CA CYS A 20 -2.54 0.72 10.86
C CYS A 20 -2.06 0.68 12.33
N GLY A 21 -0.96 1.37 12.66
CA GLY A 21 -0.39 1.42 14.01
C GLY A 21 0.41 0.17 14.40
N GLU A 22 0.72 -0.69 13.45
CA GLU A 22 1.48 -1.91 13.69
C GLU A 22 2.98 -1.73 13.46
N LYS A 23 3.77 -2.73 13.85
CA LYS A 23 5.23 -2.72 13.69
C LYS A 23 5.62 -3.63 12.52
N PRO A 24 6.04 -3.07 11.36
CA PRO A 24 6.36 -3.84 10.15
C PRO A 24 7.36 -4.97 10.38
N ASP A 25 8.41 -4.69 11.14
CA ASP A 25 9.53 -5.60 11.40
C ASP A 25 9.26 -6.60 12.54
N HIS A 26 8.04 -6.61 13.10
CA HIS A 26 7.71 -7.56 14.15
C HIS A 26 7.63 -8.98 13.58
N LEU A 27 8.34 -9.90 14.22
CA LEU A 27 8.40 -11.31 13.83
C LEU A 27 7.11 -12.02 14.24
N GLY A 28 6.53 -12.77 13.30
CA GLY A 28 5.33 -13.57 13.52
C GLY A 28 4.05 -12.74 13.47
N ASP A 29 3.10 -13.20 12.67
CA ASP A 29 1.77 -12.61 12.56
C ASP A 29 0.66 -13.66 12.66
N ALA A 30 -0.60 -13.20 12.65
CA ALA A 30 -1.79 -14.04 12.73
C ALA A 30 -1.95 -15.02 11.54
N ARG A 31 -1.21 -14.83 10.45
CA ARG A 31 -1.30 -15.63 9.21
C ARG A 31 -0.09 -16.52 8.98
N GLY A 32 0.91 -16.48 9.87
CA GLY A 32 2.11 -17.30 9.83
C GLY A 32 3.25 -16.72 8.99
N ASN A 33 3.24 -15.43 8.65
CA ASN A 33 4.37 -14.83 7.95
C ASN A 33 5.54 -14.51 8.90
N ALA A 34 6.72 -14.39 8.31
CA ALA A 34 7.94 -14.03 9.03
C ALA A 34 7.90 -12.61 9.61
N LEU A 35 7.25 -11.66 8.93
CA LEU A 35 7.19 -10.25 9.32
C LEU A 35 5.78 -9.70 9.15
N ARG A 36 5.33 -8.86 10.09
CA ARG A 36 3.96 -8.33 10.13
C ARG A 36 3.56 -7.57 8.88
N TRP A 37 4.48 -6.87 8.22
CA TRP A 37 4.16 -6.15 6.98
C TRP A 37 3.67 -7.06 5.86
N ARG A 38 4.02 -8.36 5.87
CA ARG A 38 3.63 -9.28 4.80
C ARG A 38 2.13 -9.55 4.75
N ASP A 39 1.43 -9.37 5.86
CA ASP A 39 -0.05 -9.41 5.90
C ASP A 39 -0.70 -8.35 4.98
N TYR A 40 0.03 -7.27 4.70
CA TYR A 40 -0.42 -6.16 3.88
C TYR A 40 0.01 -6.27 2.41
N GLU A 41 0.66 -7.37 1.99
CA GLU A 41 1.10 -7.55 0.60
C GLU A 41 -0.06 -7.51 -0.39
N CYS A 42 -1.22 -8.10 -0.06
CA CYS A 42 -2.41 -8.04 -0.90
C CYS A 42 -2.92 -6.61 -1.07
N ILE A 43 -2.82 -5.78 -0.03
CA ILE A 43 -3.22 -4.37 -0.08
C ILE A 43 -2.23 -3.57 -0.95
N ALA A 44 -0.94 -3.83 -0.78
CA ALA A 44 0.09 -3.23 -1.61
C ALA A 44 -0.07 -3.61 -3.10
N GLN A 45 -0.48 -4.84 -3.41
CA GLN A 45 -0.80 -5.25 -4.78
C GLN A 45 -2.00 -4.49 -5.36
N ALA A 46 -3.05 -4.24 -4.56
CA ALA A 46 -4.21 -3.47 -5.01
C ALA A 46 -3.81 -2.04 -5.38
N VAL A 47 -3.02 -1.36 -4.55
CA VAL A 47 -2.53 -0.01 -4.82
C VAL A 47 -1.60 0.03 -6.04
N LEU A 48 -0.74 -0.99 -6.21
CA LEU A 48 0.09 -1.11 -7.42
C LEU A 48 -0.74 -1.27 -8.70
N ALA A 49 -1.85 -2.01 -8.65
CA ALA A 49 -2.74 -2.15 -9.80
C ALA A 49 -3.39 -0.81 -10.20
N GLU A 50 -3.79 -0.01 -9.21
CA GLU A 50 -4.34 1.33 -9.43
C GLU A 50 -3.30 2.29 -10.02
N LEU A 51 -2.06 2.25 -9.52
CA LEU A 51 -0.95 3.02 -10.08
C LEU A 51 -0.65 2.62 -11.53
N HIS A 52 -0.70 1.32 -11.85
CA HIS A 52 -0.51 0.86 -13.22
C HIS A 52 -1.66 1.29 -14.14
N ALA A 53 -2.91 1.25 -13.65
CA ALA A 53 -4.06 1.78 -14.38
C ALA A 53 -3.94 3.29 -14.65
N ALA A 54 -3.34 4.04 -13.71
CA ALA A 54 -3.07 5.46 -13.90
C ALA A 54 -2.10 5.72 -15.06
N GLU A 55 -1.10 4.87 -15.24
CA GLU A 55 -0.15 4.96 -16.35
C GLU A 55 -0.76 4.57 -17.70
N THR A 56 -1.71 3.63 -17.70
CA THR A 56 -2.31 3.08 -18.93
C THR A 56 -3.56 3.82 -19.41
N GLY A 57 -3.96 4.91 -18.74
CA GLY A 57 -4.99 5.84 -19.25
C GLY A 57 -6.04 6.30 -18.25
N GLU A 58 -5.94 5.95 -16.97
CA GLU A 58 -6.90 6.37 -15.93
C GLU A 58 -6.27 7.36 -14.92
N PRO A 59 -6.03 8.64 -15.29
CA PRO A 59 -5.19 9.57 -14.52
C PRO A 59 -5.66 9.84 -13.08
N GLY A 60 -6.93 9.60 -12.74
CA GLY A 60 -7.44 9.74 -11.37
C GLY A 60 -6.97 8.64 -10.41
N ARG A 61 -6.45 7.52 -10.93
CA ARG A 61 -6.10 6.32 -10.16
C ARG A 61 -4.82 6.45 -9.34
N SER A 62 -3.97 7.43 -9.67
CA SER A 62 -2.75 7.75 -8.90
C SER A 62 -2.96 8.83 -7.84
N ALA A 63 -4.17 9.40 -7.73
CA ALA A 63 -4.46 10.42 -6.73
C ALA A 63 -4.30 9.85 -5.32
N ILE A 64 -3.62 10.58 -4.44
CA ILE A 64 -3.35 10.16 -3.05
C ILE A 64 -4.66 9.80 -2.32
N SER A 65 -5.70 10.63 -2.45
CA SER A 65 -7.00 10.39 -1.84
C SER A 65 -7.69 9.13 -2.38
N HIS A 66 -7.50 8.80 -3.66
CA HIS A 66 -8.03 7.57 -4.25
C HIS A 66 -7.32 6.33 -3.70
N LEU A 67 -5.98 6.34 -3.70
CA LEU A 67 -5.18 5.24 -3.17
C LEU A 67 -5.41 5.05 -1.66
N ALA A 68 -5.58 6.14 -0.91
CA ALA A 68 -5.91 6.08 0.52
C ALA A 68 -7.28 5.43 0.76
N ASN A 69 -8.28 5.69 -0.09
CA ASN A 69 -9.56 5.00 -0.06
C ASN A 69 -9.44 3.51 -0.42
N VAL A 70 -8.59 3.16 -1.38
CA VAL A 70 -8.30 1.76 -1.73
C VAL A 70 -7.71 1.02 -0.52
N ILE A 71 -6.71 1.61 0.15
CA ILE A 71 -6.10 1.05 1.36
C ILE A 71 -7.16 0.87 2.46
N ALA A 72 -7.93 1.91 2.78
CA ALA A 72 -8.96 1.85 3.82
C ALA A 72 -9.97 0.72 3.56
N ARG A 73 -10.48 0.62 2.33
CA ARG A 73 -11.41 -0.44 1.95
C ARG A 73 -10.79 -1.84 2.07
N SER A 74 -9.51 -1.98 1.72
CA SER A 74 -8.79 -3.24 1.85
C SER A 74 -8.46 -3.63 3.29
N CYS A 75 -8.34 -2.64 4.19
CA CYS A 75 -8.23 -2.86 5.64
C CYS A 75 -9.60 -3.09 6.31
N GLU A 76 -10.70 -3.11 5.55
CA GLU A 76 -12.08 -3.14 6.06
C GLU A 76 -12.45 -1.93 6.94
N ASP A 77 -11.67 -0.85 6.84
CA ASP A 77 -11.95 0.42 7.48
C ASP A 77 -13.01 1.21 6.73
N ARG A 78 -13.58 2.20 7.42
CA ARG A 78 -14.59 3.06 6.82
C ARG A 78 -13.95 4.12 5.91
N PRO A 79 -14.64 4.57 4.83
CA PRO A 79 -14.10 5.60 3.93
C PRO A 79 -13.78 6.94 4.61
N ASP A 80 -14.46 7.28 5.71
CA ASP A 80 -14.17 8.48 6.52
C ASP A 80 -12.84 8.38 7.29
N GLN A 81 -12.23 7.19 7.36
CA GLN A 81 -10.90 6.96 7.93
C GLN A 81 -9.78 6.93 6.88
N ALA A 82 -10.11 7.08 5.58
CA ALA A 82 -9.12 7.03 4.51
C ALA A 82 -7.98 8.03 4.67
N TRP A 83 -8.23 9.19 5.30
CA TRP A 83 -7.21 10.20 5.56
C TRP A 83 -5.99 9.66 6.33
N MET A 84 -6.18 8.63 7.18
CA MET A 84 -5.08 7.98 7.93
C MET A 84 -4.04 7.34 7.01
N TYR A 85 -4.46 6.97 5.80
CA TYR A 85 -3.65 6.28 4.80
C TYR A 85 -3.04 7.20 3.75
N GLU A 86 -3.33 8.51 3.77
CA GLU A 86 -2.79 9.46 2.78
C GLU A 86 -1.26 9.52 2.77
N ARG A 87 -0.64 9.38 3.94
CA ARG A 87 0.82 9.30 4.04
C ARG A 87 1.36 8.06 3.31
N ALA A 88 0.77 6.89 3.58
CA ALA A 88 1.17 5.63 2.95
C ALA A 88 0.92 5.66 1.44
N ALA A 89 -0.20 6.25 1.00
CA ALA A 89 -0.50 6.48 -0.41
C ALA A 89 0.50 7.43 -1.09
N GLY A 90 0.90 8.52 -0.41
CA GLY A 90 1.94 9.41 -0.92
C GLY A 90 3.31 8.75 -1.03
N ASP A 91 3.68 7.93 -0.04
CA ASP A 91 4.89 7.11 -0.08
C ASP A 91 4.86 6.10 -1.24
N ALA A 92 3.70 5.47 -1.49
CA ALA A 92 3.49 4.56 -2.61
C ALA A 92 3.73 5.22 -3.97
N VAL A 93 3.13 6.41 -4.19
CA VAL A 93 3.33 7.17 -5.44
C VAL A 93 4.80 7.54 -5.63
N ARG A 94 5.49 8.00 -4.57
CA ARG A 94 6.92 8.32 -4.63
C ARG A 94 7.77 7.09 -4.96
N ALA A 95 7.52 5.97 -4.29
CA ALA A 95 8.28 4.74 -4.51
C ALA A 95 8.10 4.22 -5.94
N TYR A 96 6.88 4.31 -6.48
CA TYR A 96 6.55 3.87 -7.83
C TYR A 96 7.13 4.78 -8.92
N ALA A 97 7.25 6.08 -8.66
CA ALA A 97 7.82 7.05 -9.60
C ALA A 97 9.35 6.96 -9.71
N VAL A 98 10.04 6.44 -8.69
CA VAL A 98 11.51 6.26 -8.68
C VAL A 98 11.87 4.94 -9.35
N ARG A 99 11.81 4.89 -10.68
CA ARG A 99 12.19 3.73 -11.50
C ARG A 99 13.70 3.56 -11.63
#